data_AF-A0A1S9CRG8-F1
#
_entry.id   AF-A0A1S9CRG8-F1
#
_cell.length_a   1.000
_cell.length_b   1.000
_cell.length_c   1.000
_cell.angle_alpha   90.00
_cell.angle_beta   90.00
_cell.angle_gamma   90.00
#
_symmetry.space_group_name_H-M   'P 1'
#
loop_
_entity.id
_entity.type
_entity.pdbx_description
1 polymer ?
#
loop_
_entity_poly.entity_id
_entity_poly.type
_entity_poly.pdbx_seq_one_letter_code
_entity_poly.pdbx_strand_id
1 'polypeptide(L)' 'MSDMIDLVNDKVSEFGVEEWTLLKASIMLVGVIIGCTFSDTCKKIRPLLLITWFCIFSYLMIKMFVLPAQEDYL' A
#
# COMPACT_ATOMS: atom_id res chain seq x y z
N MET A 1 9.96 -16.22 -11.16
CA MET A 1 8.72 -15.40 -11.25
C MET A 1 7.62 -16.00 -10.39
N SER A 2 7.46 -17.33 -10.30
CA SER A 2 6.53 -17.92 -9.33
C SER A 2 7.02 -17.75 -7.89
N ASP A 3 8.32 -17.91 -7.59
CA ASP A 3 8.82 -17.80 -6.22
C ASP A 3 8.50 -16.45 -5.55
N MET A 4 8.52 -15.36 -6.32
CA MET A 4 8.21 -14.03 -5.83
C MET A 4 6.70 -13.84 -5.60
N ILE A 5 5.87 -14.51 -6.41
CA ILE A 5 4.41 -14.51 -6.26
C ILE A 5 4.03 -15.37 -5.05
N ASP A 6 4.65 -16.54 -4.88
CA ASP A 6 4.40 -17.45 -3.77
C ASP A 6 4.80 -16.82 -2.43
N LEU A 7 5.94 -16.14 -2.38
CA LEU A 7 6.42 -15.43 -1.18
C LEU A 7 5.53 -14.23 -0.82
N VAL A 8 5.04 -13.49 -1.83
CA VAL A 8 4.05 -12.42 -1.61
C VAL A 8 2.72 -13.01 -1.12
N ASN A 9 2.29 -14.14 -1.66
CA ASN A 9 1.01 -14.75 -1.31
C ASN A 9 1.02 -15.30 0.12
N ASP A 10 2.13 -15.92 0.54
CA ASP A 10 2.34 -16.39 1.90
C ASP A 10 2.32 -15.22 2.90
N LYS A 11 3.01 -14.12 2.57
CA LYS A 11 3.10 -12.94 3.45
C LYS A 11 1.82 -12.10 3.48
N VAL A 12 1.09 -12.01 2.37
CA VAL A 12 -0.24 -11.38 2.33
C VAL A 12 -1.27 -12.25 3.05
N SER A 13 -1.07 -13.57 3.13
CA SER A 13 -1.92 -14.44 3.93
C SER A 13 -1.76 -14.23 5.44
N GLU A 14 -0.61 -13.73 5.91
CA GLU A 14 -0.37 -13.35 7.31
C GLU A 14 -0.94 -11.96 7.68
N PHE A 15 -1.54 -11.24 6.73
CA PHE A 15 -2.12 -9.94 7.01
C PHE A 15 -3.35 -10.06 7.91
N GLY A 16 -3.35 -9.29 8.99
CA GLY A 16 -4.53 -9.07 9.80
C GLY A 16 -5.58 -8.21 9.09
N VAL A 17 -6.72 -8.04 9.76
CA VAL A 17 -7.85 -7.25 9.25
C VAL A 17 -7.45 -5.79 9.04
N GLU A 18 -6.54 -5.25 9.85
CA GLU A 18 -6.06 -3.88 9.77
C GLU A 18 -5.25 -3.64 8.49
N GLU A 19 -4.32 -4.53 8.17
CA GLU A 19 -3.45 -4.44 6.98
C GLU A 19 -4.24 -4.63 5.69
N TRP A 20 -5.20 -5.55 5.69
CA TRP A 20 -6.15 -5.70 4.58
C TRP A 20 -6.99 -4.44 4.36
N THR A 21 -7.41 -3.79 5.44
CA THR A 21 -8.17 -2.54 5.38
C THR A 21 -7.30 -1.41 4.83
N LEU A 22 -6.05 -1.30 5.27
CA LEU A 22 -5.07 -0.32 4.76
C LEU A 22 -4.72 -0.56 3.29
N LEU A 23 -4.53 -1.81 2.87
CA LEU A 23 -4.29 -2.17 1.48
C LEU A 23 -5.47 -1.74 0.60
N LYS A 24 -6.69 -2.09 1.01
CA LYS A 24 -7.91 -1.73 0.28
C LYS A 24 -8.12 -0.21 0.23
N ALA A 25 -7.86 0.49 1.33
CA ALA A 25 -7.89 1.95 1.39
C ALA A 25 -6.84 2.58 0.46
N SER A 26 -5.63 2.00 0.37
CA SER A 26 -4.59 2.47 -0.54
C SER A 26 -5.01 2.34 -2.01
N ILE A 27 -5.63 1.22 -2.39
CA ILE A 27 -6.13 0.99 -3.77
C ILE A 27 -7.26 1.96 -4.09
N MET A 28 -8.18 2.18 -3.16
CA MET A 28 -9.25 3.17 -3.33
C MET A 28 -8.71 4.59 -3.48
N LEU A 29 -7.68 4.96 -2.70
CA LEU A 29 -7.03 6.27 -2.79
C LEU A 29 -6.38 6.49 -4.16
N VAL A 30 -5.78 5.47 -4.79
CA VAL A 30 -5.29 5.59 -6.18
C VAL A 30 -6.43 5.95 -7.12
N GLY A 31 -7.58 5.26 -7.01
CA GLY A 31 -8.76 5.55 -7.81
C GLY A 31 -9.26 6.98 -7.61
N VAL A 32 -9.28 7.46 -6.37
CA VAL A 32 -9.65 8.84 -6.02
C VAL A 32 -8.65 9.85 -6.61
N ILE A 33 -7.34 9.59 -6.51
CA ILE A 33 -6.30 10.47 -7.06
C ILE A 33 -6.43 10.58 -8.58
N ILE A 34 -6.66 9.46 -9.28
CA ILE A 34 -6.87 9.44 -10.73
C ILE A 34 -8.17 10.15 -11.11
N GLY A 35 -9.28 9.90 -10.40
CA GLY A 35 -10.56 10.56 -10.65
C GLY A 35 -10.55 12.07 -10.36
N CYS A 36 -9.78 12.51 -9.36
CA CYS A 36 -9.61 13.91 -9.00
C CYS A 36 -8.82 14.74 -10.03
N THR A 37 -8.24 14.12 -11.07
CA THR A 37 -7.41 14.82 -12.08
C THR A 37 -8.19 15.91 -12.84
N PHE A 38 -9.51 15.81 -12.93
CA PHE A 38 -10.36 16.70 -13.73
C PHE A 38 -11.02 17.87 -12.96
N SER A 39 -11.03 17.86 -11.63
CA SER A 39 -11.72 18.89 -10.83
C SER A 39 -10.74 19.92 -10.25
N ASP A 40 -10.98 21.21 -10.48
CA ASP A 40 -10.15 22.31 -9.95
C ASP A 40 -10.12 22.36 -8.41
N THR A 41 -11.21 21.92 -7.76
CA THR A 41 -11.27 21.79 -6.30
C THR A 41 -10.39 20.65 -5.79
N CYS A 42 -10.30 19.55 -6.55
CA CYS A 42 -9.43 18.42 -6.23
C CYS A 42 -7.93 18.74 -6.41
N LYS A 43 -7.55 19.69 -7.27
CA LYS A 43 -6.13 20.02 -7.52
C LYS A 43 -5.40 20.47 -6.24
N LYS A 44 -6.09 21.13 -5.31
CA LYS A 44 -5.52 21.55 -4.01
C LYS A 44 -5.35 20.40 -3.02
N ILE A 45 -6.22 19.39 -3.08
CA ILE A 45 -6.24 18.26 -2.13
C ILE A 45 -5.38 17.09 -2.64
N ARG A 46 -5.16 17.03 -3.96
CA ARG A 46 -4.32 16.03 -4.64
C ARG A 46 -2.93 15.83 -4.01
N PRO A 47 -2.12 16.87 -3.71
CA PRO A 47 -0.81 16.64 -3.08
C PRO A 47 -0.94 15.98 -1.71
N LEU A 48 -1.98 16.33 -0.95
CA LEU A 48 -2.22 15.75 0.37
C LEU A 48 -2.64 14.27 0.26
N LEU A 49 -3.53 13.94 -0.68
CA LEU A 49 -3.92 12.56 -0.98
C LEU A 49 -2.74 11.71 -1.47
N LEU A 50 -1.86 12.28 -2.29
CA LEU A 50 -0.64 11.60 -2.75
C LEU A 50 0.31 11.31 -1.59
N ILE A 51 0.53 12.26 -0.68
CA ILE A 51 1.37 12.06 0.51
C ILE A 51 0.77 10.95 1.39
N THR A 52 -0.53 11.01 1.67
CA THR A 52 -1.21 9.98 2.47
C THR A 52 -1.11 8.61 1.80
N TRP A 53 -1.31 8.54 0.48
CA TRP A 53 -1.14 7.30 -0.26
C TRP A 53 0.28 6.76 -0.17
N PHE A 54 1.29 7.61 -0.35
CA PHE A 54 2.70 7.23 -0.27
C PHE A 54 3.06 6.70 1.11
N CYS A 55 2.60 7.34 2.19
CA CYS A 55 2.82 6.87 3.56
C CYS A 55 2.21 5.49 3.81
N ILE A 56 0.96 5.27 3.40
CA ILE A 56 0.28 3.97 3.58
C ILE A 56 0.96 2.89 2.74
N PHE A 57 1.31 3.21 1.49
CA PHE A 57 1.96 2.27 0.60
C PHE A 57 3.38 1.90 1.10
N SER A 58 4.16 2.88 1.52
CA SER A 58 5.48 2.64 2.12
C SER A 58 5.40 1.82 3.40
N TYR A 59 4.41 2.05 4.27
CA TYR A 59 4.18 1.25 5.47
C TYR A 59 3.92 -0.23 5.12
N LEU A 60 3.03 -0.49 4.17
CA LEU A 60 2.72 -1.85 3.71
C LEU A 60 3.95 -2.52 3.07
N MET A 61 4.71 -1.80 2.24
CA MET A 61 5.93 -2.34 1.62
C MET A 61 7.01 -2.68 2.65
N ILE A 62 7.24 -1.82 3.66
CA ILE A 62 8.20 -2.11 4.74
C ILE A 62 7.77 -3.36 5.50
N LYS A 63 6.49 -3.48 5.83
CA LYS A 63 5.97 -4.66 6.55
C LYS A 63 6.07 -5.95 5.73
N MET A 64 5.86 -5.87 4.42
CA MET A 64 5.93 -7.04 3.52
C MET A 64 7.36 -7.48 3.20
N PHE A 65 8.31 -6.55 3.10
CA PHE A 65 9.65 -6.85 2.57
C PHE A 65 10.78 -6.68 3.59
N VAL A 66 10.66 -5.76 4.55
CA VAL A 66 11.74 -5.43 5.50
C VAL A 66 11.61 -6.23 6.80
N LEU A 67 10.39 -6.40 7.32
CA LEU A 67 10.16 -7.21 8.52
C LEU A 67 10.58 -8.69 8.33
N PRO A 68 10.12 -9.40 7.30
CA PRO A 68 10.50 -10.81 7.13
C PRO A 68 11.99 -10.97 6.82
N ALA A 69 12.61 -10.00 6.12
CA ALA A 69 14.04 -10.00 5.91
C ALA A 69 14.83 -9.96 7.23
N GLN A 70 14.30 -9.38 8.32
CA GLN A 70 14.96 -9.42 9.63
C GLN A 70 14.79 -10.76 10.36
N GLU A 71 13.70 -11.49 10.12
CA GLU A 71 13.48 -12.82 10.73
C GLU A 71 14.34 -13.90 10.06
N ASP A 72 14.66 -13.78 8.77
CA ASP A 72 15.56 -14.70 8.07
C ASP A 72 17.04 -14.57 8.49
N TYR A 73 17.43 -13.49 9.18
CA TYR A 73 18.81 -13.27 9.64
C TYR A 73 19.04 -13.59 11.13
N LEU A 74 18.03 -14.09 11.86
CA LEU A 74 18.10 -14.34 13.31
C LEU A 74 17.78 -15.80 13.64
#